data_AF-A0A9X8BK99-F1
#
_entry.id   AF-A0A9X8BK99-F1
#
_cell.length_a   1.000
_cell.length_b   1.000
_cell.length_c   1.000
_cell.angle_alpha   90.00
_cell.angle_beta   90.00
_cell.angle_gamma   90.00
#
_symmetry.space_group_name_H-M   'P 1'
#
loop_
_entity.id
_entity.type
_entity.pdbx_description
1 polymer ?
#
loop_
_entity_poly.entity_id
_entity_poly.type
_entity_poly.pdbx_seq_one_letter_code
_entity_poly.pdbx_strand_id
1 'polypeptide(L)'
;MRRSQLYLLCVSLLLPFALTGCVKSTVPSVVKDSPQKQQAQQCYEWLTALKGLDKSAFQIYTQQFKTINNSYEVYKKNQPIIDKNAAEIMKTEIDNKVEVVCSRVRSAVFANMSSRANTLKQL
;
A
#
# COMPACT_ATOMS: atom_id res chain seq x y z
N MET A 1 66.78 16.33 -1.16
CA MET A 1 66.13 15.24 -1.93
C MET A 1 65.37 14.32 -0.97
N ARG A 2 64.18 13.85 -1.40
CA ARG A 2 63.27 12.89 -0.75
C ARG A 2 62.47 13.38 0.46
N ARG A 3 61.19 13.73 0.21
CA ARG A 3 59.99 13.04 0.74
C ARG A 3 58.75 13.89 0.42
N SER A 4 58.35 13.84 -0.85
CA SER A 4 57.09 14.38 -1.37
C SER A 4 56.40 13.27 -2.15
N GLN A 5 55.87 12.27 -1.46
CA GLN A 5 55.09 11.15 -2.03
C GLN A 5 54.24 10.46 -0.95
N LEU A 6 53.50 11.20 -0.12
CA LEU A 6 52.61 10.58 0.88
C LEU A 6 51.24 11.27 1.04
N TYR A 7 50.80 12.05 0.04
CA TYR A 7 49.53 12.79 0.07
C TYR A 7 48.57 12.49 -1.10
N LEU A 8 48.82 11.42 -1.87
CA LEU A 8 48.14 11.19 -3.15
C LEU A 8 47.26 9.92 -3.20
N LEU A 9 46.89 9.35 -2.06
CA LEU A 9 46.12 8.08 -2.01
C LEU A 9 44.78 8.13 -1.25
N CYS A 10 44.23 9.31 -0.93
CA CYS A 10 42.97 9.42 -0.18
C CYS A 10 41.94 10.39 -0.77
N VAL A 11 41.86 10.54 -2.10
CA VAL A 11 40.80 11.36 -2.73
C VAL A 11 40.18 10.63 -3.91
N SER A 12 39.52 9.51 -3.65
CA SER A 12 38.64 8.90 -4.65
C SER A 12 37.79 7.78 -4.06
N LEU A 13 36.85 8.08 -3.14
CA LEU A 13 35.63 7.26 -3.01
C LEU A 13 34.58 7.89 -2.06
N LEU A 14 33.93 8.99 -2.42
CA LEU A 14 32.64 9.36 -1.80
C LEU A 14 31.77 10.11 -2.82
N LEU A 15 31.07 9.35 -3.67
CA LEU A 15 29.85 9.81 -4.34
C LEU A 15 28.67 9.18 -3.59
N PRO A 16 27.88 9.93 -2.80
CA PRO A 16 26.55 9.48 -2.45
C PRO A 16 25.63 9.73 -3.65
N PHE A 17 25.16 8.65 -4.26
CA PHE A 17 23.98 8.67 -5.13
C PHE A 17 22.77 9.10 -4.28
N ALA A 18 22.47 10.40 -4.29
CA ALA A 18 21.20 10.91 -3.77
C ALA A 18 20.09 10.63 -4.79
N LEU A 19 19.59 9.40 -4.81
CA LEU A 19 18.29 9.09 -5.44
C LEU A 19 17.18 9.39 -4.43
N THR A 20 16.96 10.67 -4.12
CA THR A 20 15.73 11.11 -3.45
C THR A 20 14.64 11.28 -4.51
N GLY A 21 14.12 10.16 -5.00
CA GLY A 21 12.90 10.12 -5.79
C GLY A 21 11.69 9.98 -4.87
N CYS A 22 11.25 11.06 -4.24
CA CYS A 22 9.94 11.09 -3.58
C CYS A 22 8.86 11.15 -4.67
N VAL A 23 8.35 10.00 -5.11
CA VAL A 23 7.07 9.97 -5.82
C VAL A 23 6.00 10.41 -4.83
N LYS A 24 5.52 11.64 -4.99
CA LYS A 24 4.32 12.12 -4.29
C LYS A 24 3.13 11.35 -4.87
N SER A 25 2.89 10.16 -4.35
CA SER A 25 1.68 9.41 -4.64
C SER A 25 0.54 10.18 -4.00
N THR A 26 -0.25 10.88 -4.81
CA THR A 26 -1.44 11.58 -4.34
C THR A 26 -2.46 10.53 -3.92
N VAL A 27 -2.37 10.09 -2.67
CA VAL A 27 -3.39 9.26 -2.03
C VAL A 27 -4.67 10.09 -2.02
N PRO A 28 -5.80 9.60 -2.57
CA PRO A 28 -7.08 10.30 -2.52
C PRO A 28 -7.38 10.72 -1.07
N SER A 29 -7.85 11.96 -0.88
CA SER A 29 -8.00 12.65 0.42
C SER A 29 -8.97 12.04 1.43
N VAL A 30 -9.33 10.77 1.31
CA VAL A 30 -10.11 10.07 2.33
C VAL A 30 -9.14 9.63 3.43
N VAL A 31 -9.46 9.92 4.68
CA VAL A 31 -8.75 9.49 5.90
C VAL A 31 -7.53 10.36 6.30
N LYS A 32 -7.78 11.37 7.13
CA LYS A 32 -6.77 11.95 8.04
C LYS A 32 -7.15 11.50 9.46
N ASP A 33 -6.19 10.87 10.15
CA ASP A 33 -6.20 10.48 11.57
C ASP A 33 -7.02 9.25 12.03
N SER A 34 -6.46 8.04 11.83
CA SER A 34 -6.64 6.86 12.70
C SER A 34 -5.58 5.77 12.41
N PRO A 35 -5.30 4.81 13.32
CA PRO A 35 -4.42 3.65 13.05
C PRO A 35 -4.86 2.82 11.83
N GLN A 36 -6.16 2.81 11.52
CA GLN A 36 -6.72 2.21 10.31
C GLN A 36 -6.17 2.84 9.03
N LYS A 37 -5.66 4.08 9.07
CA LYS A 37 -5.01 4.75 7.93
C LYS A 37 -3.72 4.08 7.51
N GLN A 38 -2.87 3.65 8.45
CA GLN A 38 -1.62 2.97 8.10
C GLN A 38 -1.89 1.59 7.50
N GLN A 39 -2.86 0.86 8.05
CA GLN A 39 -3.25 -0.45 7.55
C GLN A 39 -3.93 -0.35 6.18
N ALA A 40 -4.78 0.66 5.96
CA ALA A 40 -5.36 0.96 4.64
C ALA A 40 -4.29 1.38 3.62
N GLN A 41 -3.31 2.20 4.02
CA GLN A 41 -2.22 2.61 3.14
C GLN A 41 -1.37 1.42 2.70
N GLN A 42 -0.94 0.58 3.63
CA GLN A 42 -0.22 -0.66 3.32
C GLN A 42 -1.05 -1.57 2.41
N CYS A 43 -2.35 -1.67 2.66
CA CYS A 43 -3.26 -2.44 1.83
C CYS A 43 -3.29 -1.98 0.36
N TYR A 44 -3.26 -0.66 0.10
CA TYR A 44 -3.14 -0.14 -1.27
C TYR A 44 -1.78 -0.44 -1.91
N GLU A 45 -0.71 -0.46 -1.13
CA GLU A 45 0.62 -0.89 -1.60
C GLU A 45 0.60 -2.36 -1.99
N TRP A 46 0.03 -3.24 -1.14
CA TRP A 46 -0.15 -4.65 -1.45
C TRP A 46 -1.05 -4.88 -2.68
N LEU A 47 -2.13 -4.11 -2.81
CA LEU A 47 -2.99 -4.16 -4.00
C LEU A 47 -2.19 -3.78 -5.26
N THR A 48 -1.38 -2.73 -5.18
CA THR A 48 -0.54 -2.29 -6.30
C THR A 48 0.51 -3.35 -6.65
N ALA A 49 1.07 -4.04 -5.67
CA ALA A 49 2.00 -5.15 -5.90
C ALA A 49 1.35 -6.30 -6.72
N LEU A 50 0.06 -6.58 -6.51
CA LEU A 50 -0.67 -7.58 -7.30
C LEU A 50 -0.68 -7.26 -8.80
N LYS A 51 -0.55 -5.99 -9.23
CA LYS A 51 -0.46 -5.65 -10.65
C LYS A 51 0.69 -6.38 -11.38
N GLY A 52 1.80 -6.64 -10.69
CA GLY A 52 2.95 -7.40 -11.21
C GLY A 52 2.97 -8.88 -10.77
N LEU A 53 2.29 -9.22 -9.69
CA LEU A 53 2.28 -10.56 -9.12
C LEU A 53 1.15 -11.45 -9.66
N ASP A 54 -0.06 -10.90 -9.73
CA ASP A 54 -1.28 -11.58 -10.16
C ASP A 54 -2.30 -10.55 -10.67
N LYS A 55 -2.35 -10.37 -12.00
CA LYS A 55 -3.24 -9.40 -12.65
C LYS A 55 -4.72 -9.72 -12.45
N SER A 56 -5.08 -11.00 -12.35
CA SER A 56 -6.47 -11.42 -12.14
C SER A 56 -6.93 -11.03 -10.74
N ALA A 57 -6.13 -11.38 -9.72
CA ALA A 57 -6.39 -10.98 -8.34
C ALA A 57 -6.44 -9.45 -8.20
N PHE A 58 -5.52 -8.72 -8.85
CA PHE A 58 -5.54 -7.26 -8.88
C PHE A 58 -6.88 -6.69 -9.40
N GLN A 59 -7.39 -7.22 -10.51
CA GLN A 59 -8.68 -6.77 -11.08
C GLN A 59 -9.85 -7.07 -10.15
N ILE A 60 -9.89 -8.28 -9.56
CA ILE A 60 -10.93 -8.69 -8.62
C ILE A 60 -10.96 -7.77 -7.40
N TYR A 61 -9.81 -7.56 -6.76
CA TYR A 61 -9.76 -6.72 -5.56
C TYR A 61 -10.02 -5.24 -5.87
N THR A 62 -9.57 -4.74 -7.04
CA THR A 62 -9.93 -3.38 -7.50
C THR A 62 -11.44 -3.21 -7.61
N GLN A 63 -12.14 -4.20 -8.16
CA GLN A 63 -13.60 -4.17 -8.25
C GLN A 63 -14.27 -4.23 -6.87
N GLN A 64 -13.73 -5.01 -5.93
CA GLN A 64 -14.22 -5.03 -4.55
C GLN A 64 -14.07 -3.67 -3.86
N PHE A 65 -12.90 -3.01 -4.02
CA PHE A 65 -12.70 -1.66 -3.50
C PHE A 65 -13.65 -0.64 -4.14
N LYS A 66 -13.97 -0.77 -5.43
CA LYS A 66 -14.96 0.08 -6.08
C LYS A 66 -16.34 -0.05 -5.43
N THR A 67 -16.78 -1.28 -5.13
CA THR A 67 -18.06 -1.52 -4.43
C THR A 67 -18.06 -0.95 -3.01
N ILE A 68 -16.96 -1.11 -2.28
CA ILE A 68 -16.80 -0.53 -0.94
C ILE A 68 -16.84 1.01 -1.01
N ASN A 69 -16.15 1.61 -1.97
CA ASN A 69 -16.14 3.05 -2.16
C ASN A 69 -17.54 3.59 -2.46
N ASN A 70 -18.30 2.89 -3.31
CA ASN A 70 -19.71 3.24 -3.55
C ASN A 70 -20.55 3.19 -2.26
N SER A 71 -20.31 2.19 -1.41
CA SER A 71 -21.00 2.08 -0.11
C SER A 71 -20.65 3.25 0.82
N TYR A 72 -19.39 3.69 0.81
CA TYR A 72 -18.94 4.87 1.54
C TYR A 72 -19.58 6.17 1.03
N GLU A 73 -19.71 6.35 -0.29
CA GLU A 73 -20.42 7.51 -0.86
C GLU A 73 -21.89 7.52 -0.45
N VAL A 74 -22.56 6.36 -0.44
CA VAL A 74 -23.93 6.23 0.06
C VAL A 74 -24.01 6.59 1.54
N TYR A 75 -23.12 6.05 2.39
CA TYR A 75 -23.04 6.43 3.79
C TYR A 75 -22.89 7.95 3.95
N LYS A 76 -21.92 8.56 3.28
CA LYS A 76 -21.59 9.98 3.41
C LYS A 76 -22.75 10.88 2.96
N LYS A 77 -23.44 10.52 1.87
CA LYS A 77 -24.62 11.24 1.39
C LYS A 77 -25.77 11.22 2.40
N ASN A 78 -25.96 10.08 3.08
CA ASN A 78 -27.11 9.88 3.96
C ASN A 78 -26.80 10.19 5.44
N GLN A 79 -25.53 10.28 5.84
CA GLN A 79 -25.09 10.56 7.21
C GLN A 79 -25.86 11.74 7.86
N PRO A 80 -26.13 12.87 7.18
CA PRO A 80 -26.82 14.01 7.81
C PRO A 80 -28.32 13.79 8.07
N ILE A 81 -28.93 12.77 7.44
CA ILE A 81 -30.38 12.56 7.44
C ILE A 81 -30.81 11.24 8.09
N ILE A 82 -29.86 10.42 8.54
CA ILE A 82 -30.11 9.18 9.28
C ILE A 82 -29.79 9.34 10.75
N ASP A 83 -30.39 8.49 11.58
CA ASP A 83 -30.08 8.42 13.01
C ASP A 83 -28.58 8.15 13.26
N LYS A 84 -28.04 8.71 14.35
CA LYS A 84 -26.63 8.62 14.69
C LYS A 84 -26.16 7.18 14.87
N ASN A 85 -26.96 6.32 15.50
CA ASN A 85 -26.58 4.92 15.71
C ASN A 85 -26.58 4.16 14.38
N ALA A 86 -27.56 4.44 13.50
CA ALA A 86 -27.59 3.88 12.16
C ALA A 86 -26.36 4.31 11.34
N ALA A 87 -25.97 5.58 11.41
CA ALA A 87 -24.76 6.10 10.76
C ALA A 87 -23.49 5.38 11.26
N GLU A 88 -23.38 5.17 12.57
CA GLU A 88 -22.25 4.48 13.17
C GLU A 88 -22.17 3.02 12.74
N ILE A 89 -23.29 2.29 12.75
CA ILE A 89 -23.35 0.90 12.28
C ILE A 89 -22.95 0.82 10.80
N MET A 90 -23.48 1.71 9.96
CA MET A 90 -23.12 1.74 8.54
C MET A 90 -21.64 2.00 8.32
N LYS A 91 -21.05 2.96 9.05
CA LYS A 91 -19.62 3.24 8.98
C LYS A 91 -18.80 2.03 9.42
N THR A 92 -19.13 1.42 10.55
CA THR A 92 -18.44 0.23 11.06
C THR A 92 -18.49 -0.93 10.08
N GLU A 93 -19.65 -1.18 9.45
CA GLU A 93 -19.78 -2.23 8.44
C GLU A 93 -18.91 -1.97 7.20
N ILE A 94 -18.80 -0.71 6.76
CA ILE A 94 -17.91 -0.33 5.66
C ILE A 94 -16.44 -0.52 6.05
N ASP A 95 -16.06 -0.06 7.25
CA ASP A 95 -14.70 -0.19 7.76
C ASP A 95 -14.30 -1.68 7.89
N ASN A 96 -15.20 -2.54 8.38
CA ASN A 96 -14.99 -4.00 8.45
C ASN A 96 -14.78 -4.61 7.06
N LYS A 97 -15.54 -4.18 6.05
CA LYS A 97 -15.36 -4.65 4.67
C LYS A 97 -13.99 -4.27 4.11
N VAL A 98 -13.50 -3.06 4.40
CA VAL A 98 -12.14 -2.65 4.03
C VAL A 98 -11.12 -3.60 4.66
N GLU A 99 -11.22 -3.85 5.97
CA GLU A 99 -10.28 -4.72 6.68
C GLU A 99 -10.24 -6.15 6.10
N VAL A 100 -11.41 -6.72 5.82
CA VAL A 100 -11.54 -8.05 5.22
C VAL A 100 -10.88 -8.10 3.84
N VAL A 101 -11.16 -7.12 2.97
CA VAL A 101 -10.55 -7.09 1.63
C VAL A 101 -9.04 -6.88 1.74
N CYS A 102 -8.58 -6.01 2.63
CA CYS A 102 -7.16 -5.77 2.84
C CYS A 102 -6.41 -7.00 3.35
N SER A 103 -7.02 -7.78 4.23
CA SER A 103 -6.47 -9.06 4.68
C SER A 103 -6.34 -10.06 3.54
N ARG A 104 -7.35 -10.14 2.67
CA ARG A 104 -7.33 -11.02 1.48
C ARG A 104 -6.27 -10.60 0.45
N VAL A 105 -6.13 -9.29 0.20
CA VAL A 105 -5.09 -8.74 -0.67
C VAL A 105 -3.70 -9.11 -0.14
N ARG A 106 -3.47 -8.90 1.16
CA ARG A 106 -2.22 -9.27 1.83
C ARG A 106 -1.92 -10.76 1.66
N SER A 107 -2.89 -11.63 1.96
CA SER A 107 -2.75 -13.08 1.79
C SER A 107 -2.43 -13.48 0.35
N ALA A 108 -3.09 -12.87 -0.63
CA ALA A 108 -2.85 -13.15 -2.05
C ALA A 108 -1.43 -12.78 -2.48
N VAL A 109 -0.91 -11.64 -2.02
CA VAL A 109 0.49 -11.26 -2.29
C VAL A 109 1.46 -12.27 -1.71
N PHE A 110 1.31 -12.63 -0.43
CA PHE A 110 2.20 -13.59 0.22
C PHE A 110 2.14 -14.97 -0.45
N ALA A 111 0.96 -15.45 -0.82
CA ALA A 111 0.80 -16.71 -1.54
C ALA A 111 1.55 -16.69 -2.89
N ASN A 112 1.42 -15.61 -3.66
CA ASN A 112 2.09 -15.47 -4.95
C ASN A 112 3.62 -15.40 -4.79
N MET A 113 4.11 -14.59 -3.85
CA MET A 113 5.54 -14.48 -3.55
C MET A 113 6.13 -15.82 -3.07
N SER A 114 5.42 -16.53 -2.19
CA SER A 114 5.85 -17.84 -1.68
C SER A 114 5.91 -18.89 -2.79
N SER A 115 4.89 -18.95 -3.65
CA SER A 115 4.86 -19.84 -4.80
C SER A 115 6.07 -19.64 -5.71
N ARG A 116 6.36 -18.38 -6.10
CA ARG A 116 7.52 -18.03 -6.92
C ARG A 116 8.84 -18.39 -6.25
N ALA A 117 8.98 -18.11 -4.95
CA ALA A 117 10.19 -18.47 -4.20
C ALA A 117 10.41 -20.00 -4.16
N ASN A 118 9.33 -20.78 -4.02
CA ASN A 118 9.42 -22.24 -4.05
C ASN A 118 9.80 -22.77 -5.44
N THR A 119 9.28 -22.18 -6.51
CA THR A 119 9.71 -22.51 -7.88
C THR A 119 11.20 -22.24 -8.07
N LEU A 120 11.71 -21.10 -7.57
CA LEU A 120 13.14 -20.78 -7.66
C LEU A 120 14.03 -21.75 -6.88
N LYS A 121 13.56 -22.30 -5.75
CA LYS A 121 14.29 -23.31 -4.97
C LYS A 121 14.40 -24.67 -5.67
N GLN A 122 13.53 -24.93 -6.65
CA GLN A 122 13.48 -26.18 -7.39
C GLN A 122 14.30 -26.16 -8.69
N LEU A 123 14.84 -24.99 -9.06
CA LEU A 123 15.80 -24.81 -10.16
C LEU A 123 17.22 -25.07 -9.66
#